data_AF-A0A7X2SXM8-F1
#
_entry.id   AF-A0A7X2SXM8-F1
#
_cell.length_a   1.000
_cell.length_b   1.000
_cell.length_c   1.000
_cell.angle_alpha   90.00
_cell.angle_beta   90.00
_cell.angle_gamma   90.00
#
_symmetry.space_group_name_H-M   'P 1'
#
loop_
_entity.id
_entity.type
_entity.pdbx_description
1 polymer ?
#
loop_
_entity_poly.entity_id
_entity_poly.type
_entity_poly.pdbx_seq_one_letter_code
_entity_poly.pdbx_strand_id
1 'polypeptide(L)'
;MSIAIYTPAQHRRDNSLLHALNLPETLPDAHQRIAVGFSSGVLKRTASLSTFDEGWLCRMAGIDRTTYNRKVKDPQQTFSPDQSGRIYMLIRVLSAASKLFRDDRQRLVQWLETPAKALGG
;
A
#
# COMPACT_ATOMS: atom_id res chain seq x y z
N MET A 1 -42.13 -16.16 -12.05
CA MET A 1 -40.69 -16.34 -11.75
C MET A 1 -40.06 -14.95 -11.67
N SER A 2 -39.74 -14.48 -10.47
CA SER A 2 -39.12 -13.17 -10.25
C SER A 2 -37.59 -13.30 -10.29
N ILE A 3 -36.96 -12.68 -11.30
CA ILE A 3 -35.50 -12.66 -11.44
C ILE A 3 -34.96 -11.64 -10.44
N ALA A 4 -34.23 -12.10 -9.43
CA ALA A 4 -33.51 -11.20 -8.52
C ALA A 4 -32.33 -10.60 -9.29
N ILE A 5 -32.45 -9.33 -9.68
CA ILE A 5 -31.33 -8.57 -10.26
C ILE A 5 -30.33 -8.32 -9.14
N TYR A 6 -29.18 -8.99 -9.21
CA TYR A 6 -28.09 -8.76 -8.30
C TYR A 6 -27.64 -7.29 -8.42
N THR A 7 -27.90 -6.52 -7.37
CA THR A 7 -27.39 -5.15 -7.23
C THR A 7 -26.19 -5.22 -6.29
N PRO A 8 -24.95 -5.08 -6.79
CA PRO A 8 -23.79 -5.13 -5.92
C PRO A 8 -23.88 -4.01 -4.89
N ALA A 9 -23.64 -4.36 -3.62
CA ALA A 9 -23.55 -3.38 -2.55
C ALA A 9 -22.46 -2.36 -2.91
N GLN A 10 -22.82 -1.07 -2.92
CA GLN A 10 -21.82 -0.02 -3.11
C GLN A 10 -20.84 -0.09 -1.96
N HIS A 11 -19.57 -0.40 -2.28
CA HIS A 11 -18.50 -0.32 -1.28
C HIS A 11 -18.48 1.10 -0.76
N ARG A 12 -18.81 1.27 0.52
CA ARG A 12 -18.65 2.53 1.23
C ARG A 12 -17.21 2.98 1.00
N ARG A 13 -17.04 4.20 0.46
CA ARG A 13 -15.72 4.85 0.37
C ARG A 13 -15.29 5.25 1.78
N ASP A 14 -14.99 4.26 2.61
CA ASP A 14 -14.25 4.48 3.83
C ASP A 14 -12.87 5.00 3.44
N ASN A 15 -12.39 6.00 4.17
CA ASN A 15 -11.21 6.79 3.86
C ASN A 15 -9.95 5.90 3.85
N SER A 16 -9.73 5.22 2.72
CA SER A 16 -8.70 4.18 2.58
C SER A 16 -7.31 4.82 2.56
N LEU A 17 -6.28 4.09 2.97
CA LEU A 17 -4.91 4.59 2.91
C LEU A 17 -4.51 4.91 1.45
N LEU A 18 -5.04 4.14 0.48
CA LEU A 18 -4.87 4.43 -0.94
C LEU A 18 -5.49 5.77 -1.32
N HIS A 19 -6.73 6.03 -0.89
CA HIS A 19 -7.40 7.30 -1.12
C HIS A 19 -6.63 8.48 -0.49
N ALA A 20 -6.18 8.34 0.76
CA ALA A 20 -5.40 9.36 1.45
C ALA A 20 -4.05 9.68 0.76
N LEU A 21 -3.47 8.70 0.08
CA LEU A 21 -2.22 8.85 -0.69
C LEU A 21 -2.45 9.27 -2.14
N ASN A 22 -3.70 9.48 -2.56
CA ASN A 22 -4.10 9.70 -3.94
C ASN A 22 -3.56 8.59 -4.87
N LEU A 23 -3.70 7.35 -4.42
CA LEU A 23 -3.36 6.15 -5.17
C LEU A 23 -4.63 5.51 -5.74
N PRO A 24 -4.54 4.93 -6.94
CA PRO A 24 -5.68 4.28 -7.58
C PRO A 24 -6.15 3.08 -6.76
N GLU A 25 -7.47 2.87 -6.68
CA GLU A 25 -8.04 1.66 -6.07
C GLU A 25 -8.22 0.53 -7.08
N THR A 26 -8.41 0.87 -8.37
CA THR A 26 -8.59 -0.09 -9.46
C THR A 26 -7.24 -0.66 -9.92
N LEU A 27 -7.25 -1.90 -10.38
CA LEU A 27 -6.04 -2.57 -10.91
C LEU A 27 -5.50 -1.93 -12.21
N PRO A 28 -6.35 -1.55 -13.20
CA PRO A 28 -5.85 -0.94 -14.42
C PRO A 28 -5.15 0.41 -14.17
N ASP A 29 -5.76 1.28 -13.36
CA ASP A 29 -5.17 2.59 -13.06
C ASP A 29 -3.89 2.45 -12.22
N ALA A 30 -3.86 1.45 -11.32
CA ALA A 30 -2.66 1.10 -10.60
C ALA A 30 -1.53 0.68 -11.52
N HIS A 31 -1.80 -0.16 -12.51
CA HIS A 31 -0.79 -0.59 -13.48
C HIS A 31 -0.20 0.60 -14.23
N GLN A 32 -1.03 1.53 -14.71
CA GLN A 32 -0.57 2.75 -15.39
C GLN A 32 0.33 3.60 -14.48
N ARG A 33 -0.07 3.81 -13.24
CA ARG A 33 0.69 4.63 -12.29
C ARG A 33 2.00 3.95 -11.86
N ILE A 34 2.00 2.63 -11.73
CA ILE A 34 3.20 1.83 -11.45
C ILE A 34 4.18 1.89 -12.62
N ALA A 35 3.69 1.82 -13.87
CA ALA A 35 4.52 1.90 -15.06
C ALA A 35 5.26 3.24 -15.19
N VAL A 36 4.62 4.34 -14.80
CA VAL A 36 5.26 5.68 -14.72
C VAL A 36 6.28 5.75 -13.56
N GLY A 37 6.05 4.98 -12.50
CA GLY A 37 6.90 4.95 -11.32
C GLY A 37 6.46 5.94 -10.24
N PHE A 38 6.72 5.59 -8.98
CA PHE A 38 6.37 6.44 -7.84
C PHE A 38 7.56 7.31 -7.40
N SER A 39 7.29 8.51 -6.91
CA SER A 39 8.33 9.32 -6.25
C SER A 39 8.64 8.79 -4.85
N SER A 40 9.83 9.09 -4.34
CA SER A 40 10.25 8.78 -2.95
C SER A 40 9.26 9.29 -1.90
N GLY A 41 8.58 10.41 -2.19
CA GLY A 41 7.56 11.00 -1.32
C GLY A 41 6.37 10.09 -1.01
N VAL A 42 6.07 9.05 -1.81
CA VAL A 42 4.97 8.12 -1.49
C VAL A 42 5.23 7.37 -0.18
N LEU A 43 6.48 6.95 0.07
CA LEU A 43 6.86 6.22 1.28
C LEU A 43 6.85 7.14 2.50
N LYS A 44 7.36 8.37 2.34
CA LYS A 44 7.28 9.40 3.39
C LYS A 44 5.84 9.71 3.79
N ARG A 45 4.94 9.89 2.83
CA ARG A 45 3.51 10.11 3.11
C ARG A 45 2.85 8.89 3.75
N THR A 46 3.24 7.69 3.32
CA THR A 46 2.73 6.44 3.92
C THR A 46 3.17 6.34 5.37
N ALA A 47 4.43 6.65 5.69
CA ALA A 47 4.92 6.67 7.06
C ALA A 47 4.17 7.70 7.92
N SER A 48 3.89 8.90 7.40
CA SER A 48 3.12 9.92 8.14
C SER A 48 1.67 9.53 8.42
N LEU A 49 1.10 8.64 7.62
CA LEU A 49 -0.31 8.21 7.73
C LEU A 49 -0.46 6.84 8.40
N SER A 50 0.63 6.17 8.74
CA SER A 50 0.64 4.83 9.32
C SER A 50 1.45 4.79 10.61
N THR A 51 1.46 3.62 11.27
CA THR A 51 2.32 3.38 12.45
C THR A 51 3.76 3.03 12.06
N PHE A 52 4.04 2.78 10.78
CA PHE A 52 5.34 2.28 10.31
C PHE A 52 6.25 3.42 9.87
N ASP A 53 7.54 3.31 10.22
CA ASP A 53 8.55 4.26 9.74
C ASP A 53 8.97 3.98 8.30
N GLU A 54 9.60 4.98 7.66
CA GLU A 54 10.08 4.88 6.27
C GLU A 54 11.06 3.71 6.06
N GLY A 55 11.90 3.41 7.05
CA GLY A 55 12.88 2.32 6.99
C GLY A 55 12.21 0.94 7.01
N TRP A 56 11.19 0.76 7.85
CA TRP A 56 10.37 -0.45 7.85
C TRP A 56 9.66 -0.62 6.50
N LEU A 57 9.05 0.44 5.98
CA LEU A 57 8.37 0.40 4.67
C LEU A 57 9.33 0.10 3.53
N CYS A 58 10.52 0.70 3.52
CA CYS A 58 11.56 0.38 2.53
C CYS A 58 11.97 -1.09 2.60
N ARG A 59 12.22 -1.62 3.80
CA ARG A 59 12.60 -3.02 3.99
C ARG A 59 11.51 -3.95 3.46
N MET A 60 10.25 -3.70 3.80
CA MET A 60 9.11 -4.51 3.36
C MET A 60 8.87 -4.44 1.86
N ALA A 61 9.15 -3.29 1.22
CA ALA A 61 9.11 -3.16 -0.23
C ALA A 61 10.37 -3.71 -0.93
N GLY A 62 11.39 -4.17 -0.20
CA GLY A 62 12.66 -4.64 -0.75
C GLY A 62 13.50 -3.52 -1.40
N ILE A 63 13.46 -2.33 -0.81
CA ILE A 63 14.20 -1.13 -1.23
C ILE A 63 15.37 -0.93 -0.27
N ASP A 64 16.58 -0.93 -0.81
CA ASP A 64 17.78 -0.62 -0.04
C ASP A 64 17.81 0.87 0.36
N ARG A 65 18.39 1.15 1.53
CA ARG A 65 18.50 2.49 2.11
C ARG A 65 19.31 3.44 1.22
N THR A 66 20.33 2.97 0.52
CA THR A 66 21.15 3.75 -0.42
C THR A 66 20.30 4.21 -1.60
N THR A 67 19.53 3.30 -2.18
CA THR A 67 18.60 3.55 -3.28
C THR A 67 17.51 4.52 -2.86
N TYR A 68 16.95 4.34 -1.66
CA TYR A 68 15.97 5.28 -1.10
C TYR A 68 16.56 6.68 -0.95
N ASN A 69 17.71 6.80 -0.27
CA ASN A 69 18.38 8.07 -0.04
C ASN A 69 18.73 8.79 -1.35
N ARG A 70 19.16 8.05 -2.38
CA ARG A 70 19.44 8.62 -3.71
C ARG A 70 18.18 9.25 -4.32
N LYS A 71 17.03 8.60 -4.22
CA LYS A 71 15.74 9.11 -4.72
C LYS A 71 15.12 10.21 -3.86
N VAL A 72 15.48 10.29 -2.59
CA VAL A 72 15.08 11.41 -1.72
C VAL A 72 15.89 12.66 -2.08
N LYS A 73 17.19 12.51 -2.38
CA LYS A 73 18.08 13.61 -2.77
C LYS A 73 17.77 14.18 -4.16
N ASP A 74 17.25 13.35 -5.06
CA ASP A 74 16.88 13.76 -6.42
C ASP A 74 15.37 13.55 -6.64
N PRO A 75 14.55 14.60 -6.45
CA PRO A 75 13.09 14.52 -6.57
C PRO A 75 12.60 14.15 -7.98
N GLN A 76 13.44 14.28 -9.01
CA GLN A 76 13.09 13.89 -10.38
C GLN A 76 13.18 12.37 -10.59
N GLN A 77 13.86 11.65 -9.69
CA GLN A 77 13.95 10.20 -9.78
C GLN A 77 12.72 9.51 -9.19
N THR A 78 12.07 8.69 -10.02
CA THR A 78 11.02 7.76 -9.60
C THR A 78 11.59 6.37 -9.34
N PHE A 79 10.91 5.57 -8.52
CA PHE A 79 11.15 4.14 -8.42
C PHE A 79 10.87 3.46 -9.77
N SER A 80 11.63 2.40 -10.07
CA SER A 80 11.34 1.59 -11.26
C SER A 80 9.93 0.97 -11.16
N PRO A 81 9.35 0.49 -12.28
CA PRO A 81 8.03 -0.14 -12.25
C PRO A 81 7.94 -1.30 -11.27
N ASP A 82 8.96 -2.15 -11.21
CA ASP A 82 9.03 -3.27 -10.26
C ASP A 82 9.01 -2.79 -8.80
N GLN A 83 9.84 -1.80 -8.45
CA GLN A 83 9.88 -1.23 -7.11
C GLN A 83 8.56 -0.52 -6.75
N SER A 84 7.99 0.22 -7.71
CA SER A 84 6.70 0.89 -7.54
C SER A 84 5.56 -0.11 -7.36
N GLY A 85 5.61 -1.25 -8.05
CA GLY A 85 4.66 -2.36 -7.88
C GLY A 85 4.72 -2.94 -6.47
N ARG A 86 5.93 -3.18 -5.95
CA ARG A 86 6.13 -3.65 -4.57
C ARG A 86 5.63 -2.65 -3.53
N ILE A 87 5.94 -1.36 -3.70
CA ILE A 87 5.41 -0.28 -2.85
C ILE A 87 3.88 -0.25 -2.89
N TYR A 88 3.28 -0.29 -4.08
CA TYR A 88 1.83 -0.27 -4.25
C TYR A 88 1.16 -1.45 -3.53
N MET A 89 1.70 -2.65 -3.73
CA MET A 89 1.18 -3.86 -3.09
C MET A 89 1.28 -3.80 -1.58
N LEU A 90 2.38 -3.29 -1.03
CA LEU A 90 2.51 -3.07 0.42
C LEU A 90 1.42 -2.11 0.93
N ILE A 91 1.25 -0.95 0.31
CA ILE A 91 0.24 0.04 0.72
C ILE A 91 -1.18 -0.54 0.59
N ARG A 92 -1.45 -1.32 -0.45
CA ARG A 92 -2.73 -2.04 -0.63
C ARG A 92 -3.00 -3.01 0.52
N VAL A 93 -2.01 -3.80 0.91
CA VAL A 93 -2.12 -4.74 2.04
C VAL A 93 -2.36 -3.97 3.34
N LEU A 94 -1.59 -2.92 3.61
CA LEU A 94 -1.80 -2.07 4.79
C LEU A 94 -3.21 -1.47 4.80
N SER A 95 -3.68 -0.94 3.66
CA SER A 95 -5.03 -0.38 3.55
C SER A 95 -6.12 -1.42 3.81
N ALA A 96 -5.94 -2.65 3.33
CA ALA A 96 -6.90 -3.73 3.54
C ALA A 96 -6.86 -4.25 4.99
N ALA A 97 -5.67 -4.37 5.58
CA ALA A 97 -5.49 -4.78 6.97
C ALA A 97 -6.08 -3.75 7.93
N SER A 98 -5.90 -2.44 7.67
CA SER A 98 -6.54 -1.37 8.46
C SER A 98 -8.06 -1.53 8.47
N LYS A 99 -8.67 -1.80 7.30
CA LYS A 99 -10.11 -2.07 7.21
C LYS A 99 -10.51 -3.34 7.97
N LEU A 100 -9.74 -4.43 7.83
CA LEU A 100 -9.99 -5.70 8.51
C LEU A 100 -10.01 -5.55 10.03
N PHE A 101 -9.09 -4.75 10.58
CA PHE A 101 -8.95 -4.53 12.01
C PHE A 101 -9.65 -3.25 12.51
N ARG A 102 -10.48 -2.59 11.68
CA ARG A 102 -11.21 -1.37 12.02
C ARG A 102 -10.30 -0.26 12.59
N ASP A 103 -9.16 -0.07 11.93
CA ASP A 103 -8.09 0.87 12.30
C ASP A 103 -7.42 0.62 13.66
N ASP A 104 -7.60 -0.57 14.25
CA ASP A 104 -6.80 -1.02 15.40
C ASP A 104 -5.35 -1.30 14.97
N ARG A 105 -4.51 -0.29 15.20
CA ARG A 105 -3.08 -0.29 14.85
C ARG A 105 -2.31 -1.40 15.56
N GLN A 106 -2.62 -1.70 16.82
CA GLN A 106 -1.89 -2.73 17.57
C GLN A 106 -2.18 -4.11 16.99
N ARG A 107 -3.45 -4.40 16.70
CA ARG A 107 -3.84 -5.66 16.05
C ARG A 107 -3.26 -5.80 14.65
N LEU A 108 -3.22 -4.73 13.88
CA LEU A 108 -2.61 -4.72 12.55
C LEU A 108 -1.12 -5.07 12.61
N VAL A 109 -0.37 -4.40 13.49
CA VAL A 109 1.08 -4.67 13.66
C VAL A 109 1.29 -6.10 14.14
N GLN A 110 0.55 -6.53 15.17
CA GLN A 110 0.64 -7.91 15.67
C GLN A 110 0.33 -8.93 14.57
N TRP A 111 -0.68 -8.68 13.75
CA TRP A 111 -1.04 -9.57 12.64
C TRP A 111 0.04 -9.64 11.57
N LEU A 112 0.65 -8.51 11.19
CA LEU A 112 1.76 -8.50 10.22
C LEU A 112 3.01 -9.20 10.73
N GLU A 113 3.28 -9.14 12.03
CA GLU A 113 4.45 -9.76 12.65
C GLU A 113 4.24 -11.24 13.01
N THR A 114 2.98 -11.69 13.06
CA THR A 114 2.65 -13.08 13.39
C THR A 114 2.85 -13.99 12.17
N PRO A 115 3.67 -15.06 12.27
CA PRO A 115 3.79 -16.05 11.20
C PRO A 115 2.44 -16.68 10.84
N ALA A 116 2.11 -16.69 9.56
CA ALA A 116 0.89 -17.31 9.06
C ALA A 116 1.17 -18.73 8.59
N LYS A 117 0.62 -19.75 9.26
CA LYS A 117 0.79 -21.18 8.91
C LYS A 117 0.56 -21.47 7.42
N ALA A 118 -0.43 -20.81 6.82
CA ALA A 118 -0.77 -20.98 5.41
C ALA A 118 0.29 -20.44 4.43
N LEU A 119 1.20 -19.57 4.89
CA LEU A 119 2.32 -19.02 4.11
C LEU A 119 3.65 -19.71 4.43
N GLY A 120 3.60 -20.90 5.04
CA GLY A 120 4.79 -21.61 5.54
C GLY A 120 5.24 -21.13 6.91
N GLY A 121 4.32 -20.54 7.67
CA GLY A 121 4.51 -20.14 9.07
C GLY A 121 4.47 -21.29 10.06
#